data_AF-A0A4R9PW12-F1
#
_entry.id   AF-A0A4R9PW12-F1
#
_cell.length_a   1.000
_cell.length_b   1.000
_cell.length_c   1.000
_cell.angle_alpha   90.00
_cell.angle_beta   90.00
_cell.angle_gamma   90.00
#
_symmetry.space_group_name_H-M   'P 1'
#
loop_
_entity.id
_entity.type
_entity.pdbx_description
1 polymer ?
#
loop_
_entity_poly.entity_id
_entity_poly.type
_entity_poly.pdbx_seq_one_letter_code
_entity_poly.pdbx_strand_id
1 'polypeptide(L)' 'PAGGIVIAIGPEGGWSPRDRDQLAAAGFQGLQLGQRILRTETAGLAAIAALQARLGDLG' A
#
# COMPACT_ATOMS: atom_id res chain seq x y z
N PRO A 1 -9.68 -5.01 11.87
CA PRO A 1 -9.10 -4.03 12.82
C PRO A 1 -10.22 -3.10 13.30
N ALA A 2 -10.15 -2.57 14.53
CA ALA A 2 -11.20 -1.69 15.07
C ALA A 2 -11.29 -0.33 14.33
N GLY A 3 -10.22 0.07 13.63
CA GLY A 3 -10.19 1.17 12.67
C GLY A 3 -9.93 0.68 11.24
N GLY A 4 -10.32 1.47 10.24
CA GLY A 4 -10.04 1.20 8.83
C GLY A 4 -8.54 1.18 8.52
N ILE A 5 -8.20 0.69 7.32
CA ILE A 5 -6.81 0.63 6.84
C ILE A 5 -6.60 1.74 5.79
N VAL A 6 -5.53 2.51 5.94
CA VAL A 6 -5.11 3.51 4.96
C VAL A 6 -3.87 3.00 4.23
N ILE A 7 -3.87 3.09 2.90
CA ILE A 7 -2.77 2.65 2.05
C ILE A 7 -2.36 3.82 1.16
N ALA A 8 -1.06 4.12 1.11
CA ALA A 8 -0.50 5.09 0.17
C ALA A 8 0.10 4.36 -1.03
N ILE A 9 -0.34 4.71 -2.24
CA ILE A 9 0.20 4.19 -3.51
C ILE A 9 0.91 5.33 -4.22
N GLY A 10 2.18 5.12 -4.55
CA GLY A 10 3.02 6.13 -5.22
C GLY A 10 2.87 6.12 -6.74
N PRO A 11 3.38 7.17 -7.43
CA PRO A 11 3.44 7.23 -8.89
C PRO A 11 4.44 6.21 -9.47
N GLU A 12 4.50 6.01 -10.80
CA GLU A 12 5.44 5.05 -11.38
C GLU A 12 6.91 5.36 -11.06
N GLY A 13 7.27 6.63 -10.92
CA GLY A 13 8.61 7.08 -10.52
C GLY A 13 8.95 6.81 -9.05
N GLY A 14 7.99 6.31 -8.27
CA GLY A 14 8.10 6.09 -6.84
C GLY A 14 8.08 7.38 -6.01
N TRP A 15 8.21 7.20 -4.71
CA TRP A 15 8.28 8.29 -3.74
C TRP A 15 9.68 8.91 -3.71
N SER A 16 9.75 10.24 -3.68
CA SER A 16 11.01 10.95 -3.39
C SER A 16 11.44 10.69 -1.93
N PRO A 17 12.71 10.95 -1.56
CA PRO A 17 13.15 10.84 -0.17
C PRO A 17 12.26 11.65 0.79
N ARG A 18 11.90 12.89 0.40
CA ARG A 18 11.04 13.77 1.18
C ARG A 18 9.63 13.20 1.39
N ASP A 19 9.07 12.51 0.39
CA ASP A 19 7.74 11.89 0.53
C ASP A 19 7.81 10.69 1.48
N ARG A 20 8.88 9.90 1.40
CA ARG A 20 9.10 8.76 2.30
C ARG A 20 9.24 9.21 3.76
N ASP A 21 9.97 10.30 4.00
CA ASP A 21 10.11 10.87 5.34
C ASP A 21 8.77 11.35 5.90
N GLN A 22 7.94 11.99 5.07
CA GLN A 22 6.58 12.41 5.46
C GLN A 22 5.67 11.22 5.76
N LEU A 23 5.70 10.18 4.92
CA LEU A 23 4.93 8.96 5.14
C LEU A 23 5.37 8.27 6.44
N ALA A 24 6.68 8.14 6.67
CA ALA A 24 7.21 7.58 7.91
C ALA A 24 6.80 8.41 9.14
N ALA A 25 6.88 9.75 9.07
CA ALA A 25 6.45 10.64 10.13
C ALA A 25 4.94 10.56 10.41
N ALA A 26 4.13 10.26 9.38
CA ALA A 26 2.70 9.99 9.51
C ALA A 26 2.38 8.56 10.00
N GLY A 27 3.39 7.73 10.28
CA GLY A 27 3.24 6.39 10.81
C GLY A 27 3.01 5.29 9.77
N PHE A 28 3.19 5.59 8.47
CA PHE A 28 3.14 4.55 7.44
C PHE A 28 4.31 3.59 7.57
N GLN A 29 4.05 2.32 7.29
CA GLN A 29 5.03 1.26 7.24
C GLN A 29 5.20 0.74 5.82
N GLY A 30 6.39 0.20 5.51
CA GLY A 30 6.64 -0.42 4.20
C GLY A 30 5.83 -1.70 4.02
N LEU A 31 5.27 -1.88 2.82
CA LEU A 31 4.52 -3.07 2.39
C LEU A 31 5.09 -3.59 1.07
N GLN A 32 5.29 -4.90 0.97
CA GLN A 32 5.74 -5.56 -0.26
C GLN A 32 4.67 -6.52 -0.80
N LEU A 33 4.25 -6.30 -2.04
CA LEU A 33 3.27 -7.13 -2.75
C LEU A 33 3.96 -8.15 -3.67
N GLY A 34 4.71 -9.07 -3.05
CA GLY A 34 5.50 -10.09 -3.76
C GLY A 34 6.80 -9.54 -4.36
N GLN A 35 7.40 -10.29 -5.29
CA GLN A 35 8.74 -10.00 -5.81
C GLN A 35 8.78 -9.05 -7.02
N ARG A 36 7.64 -8.80 -7.68
CA ARG A 36 7.57 -8.00 -8.90
C ARG A 36 7.15 -6.57 -8.57
N ILE A 37 7.79 -5.59 -9.21
CA ILE A 37 7.30 -4.21 -9.18
C ILE A 37 5.99 -4.16 -9.98
N LEU A 38 4.92 -3.78 -9.30
CA LEU A 38 3.61 -3.59 -9.93
C LEU A 38 3.49 -2.17 -10.47
N ARG A 39 2.75 -2.01 -11.57
CA ARG A 39 2.33 -0.69 -12.03
C ARG A 39 1.40 -0.04 -11.00
N THR A 40 1.40 1.28 -10.93
CA THR A 40 0.60 2.08 -9.99
C THR A 40 -0.87 1.64 -9.97
N GLU A 41 -1.49 1.51 -11.15
CA GLU A 41 -2.87 1.08 -11.32
C GLU A 41 -3.15 -0.34 -10.80
N THR A 42 -2.16 -1.24 -10.91
CA THR A 42 -2.27 -2.64 -10.44
C THR A 42 -1.99 -2.75 -8.94
N ALA A 43 -1.04 -1.97 -8.41
CA ALA A 43 -0.60 -2.03 -7.03
C ALA A 43 -1.77 -1.73 -6.06
N GLY A 44 -2.56 -0.70 -6.36
CA GLY A 44 -3.73 -0.34 -5.55
C GLY A 44 -4.78 -1.44 -5.51
N LEU A 45 -5.16 -1.98 -6.68
CA LEU A 45 -6.14 -3.06 -6.77
C LEU A 45 -5.66 -4.34 -6.07
N ALA A 46 -4.40 -4.72 -6.28
CA ALA A 46 -3.81 -5.89 -5.63
C ALA A 46 -3.74 -5.73 -4.10
N ALA A 47 -3.41 -4.54 -3.59
CA ALA A 47 -3.38 -4.25 -2.15
C ALA A 47 -4.77 -4.41 -1.53
N ILE A 48 -5.81 -3.83 -2.15
CA ILE A 48 -7.19 -3.92 -1.66
C ILE A 48 -7.67 -5.37 -1.66
N ALA A 49 -7.48 -6.09 -2.77
CA ALA A 49 -7.87 -7.49 -2.89
C ALA A 49 -7.19 -8.36 -1.82
N ALA A 50 -5.88 -8.19 -1.61
CA ALA A 50 -5.13 -8.94 -0.61
C ALA A 50 -5.59 -8.64 0.82
N LEU A 51 -5.91 -7.39 1.14
CA LEU A 51 -6.43 -7.03 2.46
C LEU A 51 -7.83 -7.59 2.68
N GLN A 52 -8.72 -7.47 1.70
CA GLN A 52 -10.07 -8.02 1.79
C GLN A 52 -10.08 -9.55 1.93
N ALA A 53 -9.22 -10.25 1.19
CA ALA A 53 -9.08 -11.71 1.31
C ALA A 53 -8.57 -12.16 2.70
N ARG A 54 -7.86 -11.30 3.43
CA ARG A 54 -7.27 -11.66 4.73
C ARG A 54 -8.01 -11.13 5.94
N LEU A 55 -8.64 -9.96 5.80
CA LEU A 55 -9.18 -9.17 6.91
C LEU A 55 -10.61 -8.71 6.66
N GLY A 56 -11.14 -8.93 5.46
CA GLY A 56 -12.48 -8.53 5.03
C GLY A 56 -13.35 -9.73 4.69
N ASP A 57 -14.16 -9.59 3.64
CA ASP A 57 -15.25 -10.51 3.29
C ASP A 57 -15.09 -11.19 1.92
N LEU A 58 -13.93 -11.07 1.28
CA LEU A 58 -13.61 -11.75 0.01
C LEU A 58 -13.02 -13.16 0.18
N GLY A 59 -12.86 -13.65 1.42
CA GLY A 59 -12.23 -14.94 1.76
C GLY A 59 -13.21 -16.00 2.23
#